data_AF-A0ABC8RFS2-F1
#
_entry.id   AF-A0ABC8RFS2-F1
#
_cell.length_a   1.000
_cell.length_b   1.000
_cell.length_c   1.000
_cell.angle_alpha   90.00
_cell.angle_beta   90.00
_cell.angle_gamma   90.00
#
_symmetry.space_group_name_H-M   'P 1'
#
loop_
_entity.id
_entity.type
_entity.pdbx_description
1 polymer ?
#
loop_
_entity_poly.entity_id
_entity_poly.type
_entity_poly.pdbx_seq_one_letter_code
_entity_poly.pdbx_strand_id
1 'polypeptide(L)'
;MYVVMKLQQQNTKGNEGVEVLENRPFEDNVLGKGQFTLKIYRLQSKAPAWLTAFAPPDTLVMQEEAWNAYPRCKSELIKFALLQCPYFPKFCLTIETIHKADNGHLENVHCLSKEQLANRQLENIDIASAASDYWGYIVGISGIDLSKFQSARTGRGPLLEGWQDRCNPIMTAYKLVTVDVPYWGFGSRLEQAFLAGERSLFLESHRNCFAWIDEWFGMTVEMMRELEEQSDSSLNKVRIS
;
A
#
# COMPACT_ATOMS: atom_id res chain seq x y z
N MET A 1 -5.12 -2.90 8.00
CA MET A 1 -6.55 -2.56 7.83
C MET A 1 -6.82 -1.12 8.24
N TYR A 2 -6.64 -0.76 9.52
CA TYR A 2 -6.94 0.59 10.04
C TYR A 2 -6.36 1.75 9.22
N VAL A 3 -5.05 1.73 9.00
CA VAL A 3 -4.36 2.79 8.25
C VAL A 3 -4.91 2.93 6.83
N VAL A 4 -5.18 1.81 6.15
CA VAL A 4 -5.72 1.80 4.79
C VAL A 4 -7.10 2.47 4.78
N MET A 5 -8.00 2.05 5.69
CA MET A 5 -9.33 2.65 5.85
C MET A 5 -9.25 4.15 6.11
N LYS A 6 -8.44 4.58 7.08
CA LYS A 6 -8.30 6.00 7.44
C LYS A 6 -7.70 6.83 6.31
N LEU A 7 -6.69 6.31 5.59
CA LEU A 7 -6.14 6.98 4.42
C LEU A 7 -7.16 7.10 3.29
N GLN A 8 -7.99 6.08 3.05
CA GLN A 8 -9.08 6.15 2.07
C GLN A 8 -10.08 7.25 2.43
N GLN A 9 -10.47 7.35 3.71
CA GLN A 9 -11.35 8.42 4.19
C GLN A 9 -10.74 9.81 4.01
N GLN A 10 -9.46 9.99 4.33
CA GLN A 10 -8.78 11.29 4.21
C GLN A 10 -8.55 11.72 2.76
N ASN A 11 -8.38 10.75 1.86
CA ASN A 11 -8.05 10.99 0.45
C ASN A 11 -9.26 10.97 -0.50
N THR A 12 -10.47 10.66 -0.02
CA THR A 12 -11.68 10.64 -0.86
C THR A 12 -12.47 11.91 -0.69
N LYS A 13 -12.57 12.70 -1.76
CA LYS A 13 -13.27 14.00 -1.78
C LYS A 13 -13.88 14.24 -3.16
N GLY A 14 -15.18 14.53 -3.21
CA GLY A 14 -15.91 14.74 -4.46
C GLY A 14 -15.74 13.54 -5.41
N ASN A 15 -15.27 13.81 -6.63
CA ASN A 15 -15.10 12.78 -7.66
C ASN A 15 -13.77 11.99 -7.58
N GLU A 16 -12.88 12.34 -6.66
CA GLU A 16 -11.57 11.70 -6.49
C GLU A 16 -11.49 10.83 -5.24
N GLY A 17 -10.57 9.85 -5.27
CA GLY A 17 -10.33 8.92 -4.15
C GLY A 17 -10.76 7.50 -4.47
N VAL A 18 -11.20 6.77 -3.44
CA VAL A 18 -11.36 5.31 -3.52
C VAL A 18 -12.82 4.89 -3.51
N GLU A 19 -13.18 4.05 -4.48
CA GLU A 19 -14.44 3.29 -4.51
C GLU A 19 -14.16 1.87 -4.04
N VAL A 20 -15.00 1.33 -3.16
CA VAL A 20 -14.97 -0.10 -2.86
C VAL A 20 -16.18 -0.72 -3.54
N LEU A 21 -15.90 -1.58 -4.53
CA LEU A 21 -16.92 -2.27 -5.33
C LEU A 21 -17.29 -3.62 -4.73
N GLU A 22 -16.27 -4.37 -4.31
CA GLU A 22 -16.46 -5.64 -3.60
C GLU A 22 -15.56 -5.68 -2.37
N ASN A 23 -16.10 -6.20 -1.28
CA ASN A 23 -15.36 -6.58 -0.09
C ASN A 23 -16.02 -7.86 0.45
N ARG A 24 -15.41 -9.02 0.19
CA ARG A 24 -16.02 -10.32 0.51
C ARG A 24 -14.97 -11.34 0.95
N PRO A 25 -15.36 -12.33 1.76
CA PRO A 25 -14.47 -13.45 2.05
C PRO A 25 -14.19 -14.27 0.78
N PHE A 26 -13.03 -14.93 0.75
CA PHE A 26 -12.69 -15.94 -0.26
C PHE A 26 -12.04 -17.16 0.40
N GLU A 27 -12.09 -18.29 -0.30
CA GLU A 27 -11.33 -19.49 0.02
C GLU A 27 -10.65 -19.97 -1.25
N ASP A 28 -9.32 -20.11 -1.17
CA ASP A 28 -8.47 -20.57 -2.26
C ASP A 28 -7.62 -21.76 -1.80
N ASN A 29 -7.26 -22.63 -2.75
CA ASN A 29 -6.49 -23.83 -2.45
C ASN A 29 -5.04 -23.51 -2.04
N VAL A 30 -4.46 -22.45 -2.61
CA VAL A 30 -3.06 -22.03 -2.42
C VAL A 30 -2.96 -20.97 -1.32
N LEU A 31 -3.75 -19.90 -1.41
CA LEU A 31 -3.72 -18.80 -0.46
C LEU A 31 -4.44 -19.13 0.85
N GLY A 32 -5.41 -20.06 0.83
CA GLY A 32 -6.26 -20.37 1.97
C GLY A 32 -7.46 -19.43 2.10
N LYS A 33 -7.89 -19.17 3.32
CA LYS A 33 -9.05 -18.31 3.61
C LYS A 33 -8.60 -16.87 3.80
N GLY A 34 -9.34 -15.93 3.24
CA GLY A 34 -8.99 -14.52 3.33
C GLY A 34 -10.11 -13.59 2.92
N GLN A 35 -9.75 -12.35 2.62
CA GLN A 35 -10.64 -11.32 2.10
C GLN A 35 -10.20 -10.87 0.72
N PHE A 36 -11.15 -10.81 -0.20
CA PHE A 36 -11.02 -10.22 -1.50
C PHE A 36 -11.60 -8.81 -1.48
N THR A 37 -10.88 -7.86 -2.07
CA THR A 37 -11.38 -6.51 -2.32
C THR A 37 -11.18 -6.11 -3.77
N LEU A 38 -12.22 -5.54 -4.37
CA LEU A 38 -12.17 -4.87 -5.66
C LEU A 38 -12.39 -3.38 -5.43
N LYS A 39 -11.42 -2.55 -5.84
CA LYS A 39 -11.45 -1.10 -5.61
C LYS A 39 -11.17 -0.33 -6.88
N ILE A 40 -11.78 0.85 -7.01
CA ILE A 40 -11.44 1.83 -8.04
C ILE A 40 -10.80 3.05 -7.39
N TYR A 41 -9.58 3.37 -7.80
CA TYR A 41 -8.87 4.59 -7.44
C TYR A 41 -9.03 5.61 -8.56
N ARG A 42 -9.52 6.80 -8.21
CA ARG A 42 -9.64 7.96 -9.12
C ARG A 42 -8.66 9.02 -8.68
N LEU A 43 -7.59 9.19 -9.44
CA LEU A 43 -6.39 9.94 -9.05
C LEU A 43 -6.11 11.09 -10.03
N GLN A 44 -7.15 11.74 -10.56
CA GLN A 44 -7.03 12.74 -11.63
C GLN A 44 -6.12 13.92 -11.25
N SER A 45 -6.36 14.57 -10.10
CA SER A 45 -5.49 15.66 -9.60
C SER A 45 -4.08 15.22 -9.22
N LYS A 46 -3.88 13.91 -9.06
CA LYS A 46 -2.62 13.28 -8.67
C LYS A 46 -1.79 12.85 -9.89
N ALA A 47 -2.29 13.09 -11.10
CA ALA A 47 -1.59 12.76 -12.32
C ALA A 47 -0.34 13.62 -12.54
N PRO A 48 0.79 13.01 -12.96
CA PRO A 48 1.94 13.78 -13.40
C PRO A 48 1.58 14.71 -14.57
N ALA A 49 2.08 15.95 -14.57
CA ALA A 49 1.78 16.95 -15.61
C ALA A 49 2.14 16.50 -17.04
N TRP A 50 3.13 15.63 -17.19
CA TRP A 50 3.51 15.08 -18.50
C TRP A 50 2.49 14.08 -19.04
N LEU A 51 1.78 13.37 -18.16
CA LEU A 51 0.76 12.40 -18.54
C LEU A 51 -0.52 13.12 -18.97
N THR A 52 -0.89 14.19 -18.26
CA THR A 52 -2.06 15.02 -18.59
C THR A 52 -1.90 15.81 -19.88
N ALA A 53 -0.68 15.94 -20.42
CA ALA A 53 -0.41 16.63 -21.67
C ALA A 53 -0.97 15.89 -22.91
N PHE A 54 -1.17 14.58 -22.84
CA PHE A 54 -1.65 13.78 -23.97
C PHE A 54 -2.72 12.75 -23.60
N ALA A 55 -2.99 12.54 -22.31
CA ALA A 55 -4.02 11.63 -21.83
C ALA A 55 -5.19 12.42 -21.22
N PRO A 56 -6.45 12.00 -21.42
CA PRO A 56 -7.61 12.64 -20.82
C PRO A 56 -7.51 12.79 -19.29
N PRO A 57 -8.22 13.76 -18.67
CA PRO A 57 -8.22 13.93 -17.21
C PRO A 57 -8.58 12.65 -16.44
N ASP A 58 -9.47 11.82 -17.00
CA ASP A 58 -9.92 10.57 -16.38
C ASP A 58 -8.94 9.38 -16.58
N THR A 59 -7.74 9.62 -17.11
CA THR A 59 -6.77 8.55 -17.43
C THR A 59 -6.27 7.78 -16.22
N LEU A 60 -6.17 8.42 -15.05
CA LEU A 60 -5.73 7.75 -13.81
C LEU A 60 -6.88 7.18 -12.99
N VAL A 61 -7.72 6.39 -13.67
CA VAL A 61 -8.59 5.43 -13.01
C VAL A 61 -7.83 4.10 -12.94
N MET A 62 -7.60 3.62 -11.73
CA MET A 62 -6.97 2.32 -11.48
C MET A 62 -7.99 1.39 -10.84
N GLN A 63 -8.05 0.16 -11.32
CA GLN A 63 -8.75 -0.94 -10.67
C GLN A 63 -7.73 -1.76 -9.88
N GLU A 64 -7.96 -1.94 -8.58
CA GLU A 64 -7.19 -2.85 -7.74
C GLU A 64 -8.06 -4.06 -7.41
N GLU A 65 -7.53 -5.24 -7.70
CA GLU A 65 -8.01 -6.50 -7.13
C GLU A 65 -6.99 -6.98 -6.11
N ALA A 66 -7.41 -7.21 -4.86
CA ALA A 66 -6.52 -7.65 -3.80
C ALA A 66 -7.06 -8.86 -3.04
N TRP A 67 -6.20 -9.85 -2.83
CA TRP A 67 -6.45 -11.06 -2.06
C TRP A 67 -5.57 -11.02 -0.82
N ASN A 68 -6.18 -10.92 0.36
CA ASN A 68 -5.48 -10.86 1.63
C ASN A 68 -5.83 -12.08 2.50
N ALA A 69 -4.85 -12.96 2.72
CA ALA A 69 -4.98 -14.19 3.50
C ALA A 69 -4.45 -14.07 4.95
N TYR A 70 -4.21 -12.86 5.45
CA TYR A 70 -3.78 -12.66 6.84
C TYR A 70 -4.92 -12.96 7.85
N PRO A 71 -4.63 -13.54 9.04
CA PRO A 71 -3.35 -14.07 9.53
C PRO A 71 -3.10 -15.55 9.15
N ARG A 72 -4.08 -16.23 8.56
CA ARG A 72 -4.04 -17.67 8.26
C ARG A 72 -3.87 -17.90 6.77
N CYS A 73 -2.62 -17.92 6.31
CA CYS A 73 -2.30 -18.30 4.94
C CYS A 73 -1.78 -19.75 4.89
N LYS A 74 -2.16 -20.49 3.84
CA LYS A 74 -1.55 -21.80 3.52
C LYS A 74 -0.22 -21.64 2.78
N SER A 75 -0.04 -20.53 2.08
CA SER A 75 1.17 -20.09 1.40
C SER A 75 1.96 -19.10 2.28
N GLU A 76 3.23 -18.85 1.96
CA GLU A 76 3.97 -17.74 2.58
C GLU A 76 3.50 -16.37 2.04
N LEU A 77 2.83 -16.34 0.89
CA LEU A 77 2.28 -15.14 0.26
C LEU A 77 1.01 -14.68 0.98
N ILE A 78 1.09 -13.56 1.69
CA ILE A 78 0.00 -13.08 2.55
C ILE A 78 -0.95 -12.15 1.80
N LYS A 79 -0.44 -11.36 0.87
CA LYS A 79 -1.24 -10.44 0.06
C LYS A 79 -0.76 -10.44 -1.39
N PHE A 80 -1.70 -10.58 -2.31
CA PHE A 80 -1.52 -10.32 -3.74
C PHE A 80 -2.42 -9.14 -4.12
N ALA A 81 -1.90 -8.18 -4.88
CA ALA A 81 -2.69 -7.10 -5.47
C ALA A 81 -2.33 -6.92 -6.95
N LEU A 82 -3.35 -6.78 -7.78
CA LEU A 82 -3.25 -6.51 -9.22
C LEU A 82 -3.88 -5.15 -9.50
N LEU A 83 -3.08 -4.23 -10.04
CA LEU A 83 -3.53 -2.90 -10.46
C LEU A 83 -3.54 -2.82 -11.99
N GLN A 84 -4.68 -2.41 -12.53
CA GLN A 84 -4.91 -2.24 -13.96
C GLN A 84 -5.47 -0.86 -14.24
N CYS A 85 -5.18 -0.34 -15.43
CA CYS A 85 -5.69 0.95 -15.89
C CYS A 85 -6.50 0.75 -17.17
N PRO A 86 -7.81 1.07 -17.20
CA PRO A 86 -8.62 0.90 -18.42
C PRO A 86 -8.08 1.65 -19.64
N TYR A 87 -7.42 2.80 -19.42
CA TYR A 87 -6.79 3.59 -20.49
C TYR A 87 -5.46 3.00 -20.97
N PHE A 88 -4.80 2.22 -20.12
CA PHE A 88 -3.59 1.48 -20.44
C PHE A 88 -3.85 -0.02 -20.27
N PRO A 89 -4.59 -0.68 -21.17
CA PRO A 89 -5.03 -2.07 -20.99
C PRO A 89 -3.88 -3.10 -20.98
N LYS A 90 -2.67 -2.72 -21.41
CA LYS A 90 -1.48 -3.56 -21.34
C LYS A 90 -0.63 -3.27 -20.09
N PHE A 91 -0.96 -2.22 -19.34
CA PHE A 91 -0.32 -1.94 -18.06
C PHE A 91 -0.78 -2.95 -17.02
N CYS A 92 0.17 -3.47 -16.26
CA CYS A 92 -0.07 -4.33 -15.12
C CYS A 92 0.91 -3.95 -14.01
N LEU A 93 0.41 -3.78 -12.79
CA LEU A 93 1.23 -3.67 -11.61
C LEU A 93 0.80 -4.74 -10.60
N THR A 94 1.75 -5.57 -10.19
CA THR A 94 1.54 -6.64 -9.22
C THR A 94 2.32 -6.36 -7.96
N ILE A 95 1.67 -6.53 -6.80
CA ILE A 95 2.32 -6.44 -5.48
C ILE A 95 2.09 -7.74 -4.73
N GLU A 96 3.19 -8.43 -4.45
CA GLU A 96 3.23 -9.61 -3.61
C GLU A 96 3.86 -9.23 -2.26
N THR A 97 3.17 -9.50 -1.15
CA THR A 97 3.67 -9.18 0.20
C THR A 97 3.78 -10.41 1.08
N ILE A 98 4.97 -10.58 1.66
CA ILE A 98 5.25 -11.55 2.73
C ILE A 98 5.61 -10.77 4.00
N HIS A 99 5.02 -11.13 5.13
CA HIS A 99 5.30 -10.53 6.44
C HIS A 99 6.07 -11.55 7.28
N LYS A 100 7.27 -11.19 7.76
CA LYS A 100 8.10 -12.05 8.63
C LYS A 100 8.42 -11.31 9.94
N ALA A 101 8.58 -12.06 11.02
CA ALA A 101 8.98 -11.54 12.33
C ALA A 101 10.52 -11.42 12.40
N ASP A 102 11.07 -10.52 11.57
CA ASP A 102 12.50 -10.26 11.44
C ASP A 102 12.75 -8.75 11.19
N ASN A 103 14.01 -8.37 11.04
CA ASN A 103 14.48 -7.00 10.79
C ASN A 103 14.93 -6.76 9.34
N GLY A 104 14.53 -7.61 8.39
CA GLY A 104 14.70 -7.32 6.96
C GLY A 104 15.94 -7.93 6.29
N HIS A 105 16.63 -8.86 6.96
CA HIS A 105 17.85 -9.49 6.43
C HIS A 105 17.62 -10.76 5.60
N LEU A 106 16.39 -11.24 5.46
CA LEU A 106 16.13 -12.44 4.66
C LEU A 106 16.26 -12.12 3.17
N GLU A 107 17.08 -12.90 2.49
CA GLU A 107 17.25 -12.81 1.04
C GLU A 107 16.23 -13.69 0.31
N ASN A 108 15.77 -13.21 -0.84
CA ASN A 108 14.93 -13.95 -1.79
C ASN A 108 13.70 -14.65 -1.16
N VAL A 109 13.01 -14.00 -0.21
CA VAL A 109 11.84 -14.59 0.46
C VAL A 109 10.69 -14.97 -0.49
N HIS A 110 10.65 -14.34 -1.67
CA HIS A 110 9.67 -14.64 -2.74
C HIS A 110 10.10 -15.80 -3.64
N CYS A 111 11.23 -16.46 -3.36
CA CYS A 111 11.75 -17.60 -4.12
C CYS A 111 11.91 -17.32 -5.63
N LEU A 112 12.38 -16.12 -5.97
CA LEU A 112 12.61 -15.69 -7.35
C LEU A 112 13.70 -16.52 -8.03
N SER A 113 13.56 -16.70 -9.34
CA SER A 113 14.57 -17.32 -10.19
C SER A 113 15.82 -16.45 -10.30
N LYS A 114 16.94 -17.04 -10.77
CA LYS A 114 18.20 -16.29 -10.98
C LYS A 114 18.05 -15.11 -11.94
N GLU A 115 17.23 -15.26 -12.97
CA GLU A 115 16.97 -14.20 -13.96
C GLU A 115 16.18 -13.05 -13.34
N GLN A 116 15.11 -13.36 -12.59
CA GLN A 116 14.32 -12.35 -11.87
C GLN A 116 15.19 -11.62 -10.85
N LEU A 117 16.05 -12.33 -10.12
CA LEU A 117 16.97 -11.72 -9.15
C LEU A 117 17.98 -10.77 -9.82
N ALA A 118 18.46 -11.10 -11.02
CA ALA A 118 19.39 -10.25 -11.76
C ALA A 118 18.75 -8.92 -12.20
N ASN A 119 17.45 -8.92 -12.49
CA ASN A 119 16.70 -7.73 -12.87
C ASN A 119 16.13 -6.96 -11.67
N ARG A 120 16.03 -7.59 -10.50
CA ARG A 120 15.43 -7.01 -9.31
C ARG A 120 16.31 -5.91 -8.71
N GLN A 121 15.69 -4.79 -8.36
CA GLN A 121 16.28 -3.76 -7.51
C GLN A 121 15.77 -3.93 -6.07
N LEU A 122 16.68 -3.83 -5.10
CA LEU A 122 16.35 -3.91 -3.67
C LEU A 122 16.36 -2.51 -3.07
N GLU A 123 15.27 -2.14 -2.42
CA GLU A 123 15.17 -0.89 -1.67
C GLU A 123 14.70 -1.16 -0.24
N ASN A 124 15.43 -0.59 0.72
CA ASN A 124 15.06 -0.61 2.12
C ASN A 124 14.35 0.69 2.48
N ILE A 125 13.10 0.58 2.95
CA ILE A 125 12.28 1.73 3.35
C ILE A 125 12.36 1.89 4.87
N ASP A 126 13.07 2.93 5.33
CA ASP A 126 13.09 3.30 6.74
C ASP A 126 12.04 4.36 7.05
N ILE A 127 11.04 3.99 7.85
CA ILE A 127 9.95 4.89 8.26
C ILE A 127 10.42 6.06 9.13
N ALA A 128 11.55 5.91 9.84
CA ALA A 128 12.14 6.96 10.68
C ALA A 128 13.06 7.92 9.91
N SER A 129 13.38 7.61 8.64
CA SER A 129 14.19 8.48 7.80
C SER A 129 13.56 9.86 7.66
N ALA A 130 14.37 10.92 7.65
CA ALA A 130 13.91 12.29 7.38
C ALA A 130 13.68 12.56 5.88
N ALA A 131 13.96 11.59 5.00
CA ALA A 131 13.77 11.75 3.57
C ALA A 131 12.30 12.01 3.24
N SER A 132 12.06 13.15 2.58
CA SER A 132 10.77 13.48 1.96
C SER A 132 10.70 12.85 0.58
N ASP A 133 9.67 12.07 0.32
CA ASP A 133 9.35 11.63 -1.04
C ASP A 133 8.59 12.76 -1.76
N TYR A 134 8.99 13.10 -2.99
CA TYR A 134 8.25 14.04 -3.83
C TYR A 134 6.78 13.63 -3.97
N TRP A 135 6.49 12.32 -3.96
CA TRP A 135 5.13 11.79 -4.04
C TRP A 135 4.38 11.75 -2.70
N GLY A 136 5.03 12.13 -1.59
CA GLY A 136 4.44 12.05 -0.24
C GLY A 136 3.16 12.87 -0.09
N TYR A 137 3.08 14.04 -0.75
CA TYR A 137 1.87 14.88 -0.73
C TYR A 137 0.64 14.18 -1.33
N ILE A 138 0.85 13.20 -2.21
CA ILE A 138 -0.23 12.42 -2.84
C ILE A 138 -0.86 11.45 -1.85
N VAL A 139 -0.08 10.92 -0.91
CA VAL A 139 -0.52 9.86 0.01
C VAL A 139 -1.08 10.44 1.30
N GLY A 140 -0.57 11.60 1.72
CA GLY A 140 -0.91 12.24 3.00
C GLY A 140 0.20 12.02 4.01
N ILE A 141 1.14 12.98 4.07
CA ILE A 141 2.30 12.93 4.94
C ILE A 141 1.86 13.03 6.40
N SER A 142 2.35 12.13 7.24
CA SER A 142 2.18 12.27 8.68
C SER A 142 2.96 13.49 9.18
N GLY A 143 2.27 14.44 9.82
CA GLY A 143 2.95 15.57 10.48
C GLY A 143 3.71 15.17 11.76
N ILE A 144 3.73 13.87 12.10
CA ILE A 144 4.32 13.34 13.32
C ILE A 144 5.78 12.96 13.06
N ASP A 145 6.68 13.58 13.82
CA ASP A 145 8.10 13.24 13.83
C ASP A 145 8.33 11.96 14.63
N LEU A 146 8.58 10.84 13.94
CA LEU A 146 8.77 9.54 14.58
C LEU A 146 10.03 9.45 15.47
N SER A 147 11.00 10.36 15.28
CA SER A 147 12.17 10.46 16.14
C SER A 147 11.87 11.11 17.51
N LYS A 148 10.68 11.68 17.66
CA LYS A 148 10.19 12.31 18.90
C LYS A 148 8.92 11.65 19.44
N PHE A 149 8.19 10.94 18.59
CA PHE A 149 6.93 10.31 18.96
C PHE A 149 7.15 9.09 19.85
N GLN A 150 6.43 9.04 20.97
CA GLN A 150 6.30 7.86 21.81
C GLN A 150 4.82 7.57 22.05
N SER A 151 4.42 6.33 21.82
CA SER A 151 3.05 5.85 22.04
C SER A 151 2.71 5.85 23.52
N ALA A 152 1.59 6.50 23.87
CA ALA A 152 1.12 6.53 25.25
C ALA A 152 0.52 5.18 25.68
N ARG A 153 0.00 4.38 24.74
CA ARG A 153 -0.63 3.09 25.04
C ARG A 153 0.34 1.91 25.06
N THR A 154 1.45 2.01 24.34
CA THR A 154 2.40 0.89 24.18
C THR A 154 3.81 1.20 24.69
N GLY A 155 4.13 2.47 24.90
CA GLY A 155 5.49 2.93 25.26
C GLY A 155 6.50 2.85 24.10
N ARG A 156 6.09 2.41 22.90
CA ARG A 156 6.98 2.28 21.74
C ARG A 156 7.36 3.63 21.17
N GLY A 157 8.58 3.69 20.62
CA GLY A 157 9.20 4.93 20.18
C GLY A 157 9.90 5.67 21.32
N PRO A 158 10.68 6.72 21.03
CA PRO A 158 10.98 7.25 19.69
C PRO A 158 11.81 6.30 18.81
N LEU A 159 11.66 6.43 17.50
CA LEU A 159 12.46 5.68 16.52
C LEU A 159 13.72 6.49 16.19
N LEU A 160 14.82 6.12 16.84
CA LEU A 160 16.14 6.73 16.62
C LEU A 160 16.95 5.95 15.57
N GLU A 161 18.11 6.47 15.20
CA GLU A 161 19.02 5.76 14.29
C GLU A 161 19.34 4.34 14.81
N GLY A 162 19.18 3.35 13.93
CA GLY A 162 19.35 1.93 14.27
C GLY A 162 18.22 1.34 15.13
N TRP A 163 17.02 1.96 15.15
CA TRP A 163 15.87 1.43 15.89
C TRP A 163 15.51 0.00 15.48
N GLN A 164 15.76 -0.37 14.22
CA GLN A 164 15.45 -1.68 13.65
C GLN A 164 16.12 -2.82 14.43
N ASP A 165 17.33 -2.59 14.98
CA ASP A 165 18.08 -3.62 15.72
C ASP A 165 17.82 -3.59 17.23
N ARG A 166 17.10 -2.58 17.71
CA ARG A 166 16.92 -2.31 19.15
C ARG A 166 15.47 -2.44 19.61
N CYS A 167 14.53 -2.48 18.68
CA CYS A 167 13.11 -2.58 18.98
C CYS A 167 12.62 -4.02 18.97
N ASN A 168 11.77 -4.35 19.94
CA ASN A 168 11.02 -5.60 19.99
C ASN A 168 9.59 -5.30 20.49
N PRO A 169 8.53 -5.81 19.82
CA PRO A 169 8.56 -6.63 18.61
C PRO A 169 8.94 -5.85 17.35
N ILE A 170 9.57 -6.55 16.39
CA ILE A 170 9.82 -6.08 15.04
C ILE A 170 9.28 -7.08 14.01
N MET A 171 8.92 -6.57 12.84
CA MET A 171 8.52 -7.36 11.69
C MET A 171 8.92 -6.63 10.40
N THR A 172 9.10 -7.37 9.32
CA THR A 172 9.36 -6.82 7.99
C THR A 172 8.28 -7.25 7.00
N ALA A 173 7.78 -6.29 6.22
CA ALA A 173 6.93 -6.53 5.07
C ALA A 173 7.76 -6.53 3.79
N TYR A 174 8.07 -7.71 3.26
CA TYR A 174 8.79 -7.88 2.01
C TYR A 174 7.81 -7.74 0.84
N LYS A 175 7.85 -6.59 0.17
CA LYS A 175 6.96 -6.25 -0.96
C LYS A 175 7.71 -6.39 -2.27
N LEU A 176 7.35 -7.40 -3.06
CA LEU A 176 7.80 -7.52 -4.44
C LEU A 176 6.82 -6.76 -5.32
N VAL A 177 7.33 -5.75 -6.03
CA VAL A 177 6.55 -4.96 -6.99
C VAL A 177 7.05 -5.29 -8.39
N THR A 178 6.13 -5.72 -9.25
CA THR A 178 6.39 -6.00 -10.66
C THR A 178 5.52 -5.06 -11.49
N VAL A 179 6.13 -4.31 -12.41
CA VAL A 179 5.43 -3.34 -13.24
C VAL A 179 5.69 -3.64 -14.71
N ASP A 180 4.64 -3.99 -15.46
CA ASP A 180 4.69 -4.23 -16.90
C ASP A 180 4.06 -3.04 -17.63
N VAL A 181 4.89 -2.33 -18.41
CA VAL A 181 4.46 -1.13 -19.16
C VAL A 181 4.89 -1.23 -20.64
N PRO A 182 4.26 -2.09 -21.45
CA PRO A 182 4.69 -2.37 -22.81
C PRO A 182 4.18 -1.30 -23.80
N TYR A 183 4.49 -0.03 -23.52
CA TYR A 183 4.15 1.13 -24.33
C TYR A 183 5.41 1.81 -24.87
N TRP A 184 5.50 1.86 -26.20
CA TRP A 184 6.63 2.48 -26.87
C TRP A 184 6.64 4.01 -26.66
N GLY A 185 7.82 4.58 -26.44
CA GLY A 185 8.04 6.03 -26.29
C GLY A 185 7.92 6.57 -24.85
N PHE A 186 6.94 6.13 -24.07
CA PHE A 186 6.71 6.63 -22.69
C PHE A 186 6.63 5.55 -21.61
N GLY A 187 6.78 4.26 -21.96
CA GLY A 187 6.64 3.14 -21.01
C GLY A 187 7.58 3.24 -19.81
N SER A 188 8.87 3.51 -20.03
CA SER A 188 9.86 3.65 -18.94
C SER A 188 9.53 4.81 -17.99
N ARG A 189 9.04 5.93 -18.52
CA ARG A 189 8.63 7.09 -17.71
C ARG A 189 7.40 6.77 -16.86
N LEU A 190 6.47 6.00 -17.41
CA LEU A 190 5.27 5.56 -16.72
C LEU A 190 5.61 4.51 -15.63
N GLU A 191 6.48 3.55 -15.95
CA GLU A 191 7.03 2.57 -14.99
C GLU A 191 7.68 3.26 -13.79
N GLN A 192 8.59 4.20 -14.04
CA GLN A 192 9.25 4.99 -12.99
C GLN A 192 8.26 5.79 -12.14
N ALA A 193 7.22 6.36 -12.75
CA ALA A 193 6.19 7.10 -12.02
C ALA A 193 5.39 6.19 -11.08
N PHE A 194 5.03 4.98 -11.52
CA PHE A 194 4.34 4.02 -10.67
C PHE A 194 5.22 3.47 -9.55
N LEU A 195 6.47 3.10 -9.85
CA LEU A 195 7.41 2.65 -8.84
C LEU A 195 7.64 3.71 -7.76
N ALA A 196 7.80 4.98 -8.16
CA ALA A 196 7.94 6.09 -7.22
C ALA A 196 6.65 6.32 -6.40
N GLY A 197 5.48 6.21 -7.03
CA GLY A 197 4.19 6.30 -6.36
C GLY A 197 3.99 5.20 -5.31
N GLU A 198 4.26 3.94 -5.66
CA GLU A 198 4.18 2.79 -4.74
C GLU A 198 5.17 2.90 -3.59
N ARG A 199 6.41 3.27 -3.88
CA ARG A 199 7.43 3.52 -2.87
C ARG A 199 6.96 4.54 -1.84
N SER A 200 6.44 5.68 -2.31
CA SER A 200 5.90 6.74 -1.44
C SER A 200 4.68 6.26 -0.66
N LEU A 201 3.80 5.47 -1.28
CA LEU A 201 2.65 4.87 -0.61
C LEU A 201 3.07 3.93 0.51
N PHE A 202 4.08 3.09 0.29
CA PHE A 202 4.61 2.20 1.31
C PHE A 202 5.24 2.99 2.46
N LEU A 203 6.10 3.97 2.17
CA LEU A 203 6.72 4.77 3.22
C LEU A 203 5.67 5.48 4.09
N GLU A 204 4.77 6.24 3.48
CA GLU A 204 3.79 7.04 4.24
C GLU A 204 2.74 6.17 4.95
N SER A 205 2.29 5.08 4.35
CA SER A 205 1.37 4.16 5.04
C SER A 205 2.02 3.48 6.25
N HIS A 206 3.31 3.11 6.18
CA HIS A 206 3.98 2.49 7.33
C HIS A 206 4.36 3.53 8.40
N ARG A 207 4.71 4.76 8.01
CA ARG A 207 4.83 5.90 8.94
C ARG A 207 3.54 6.10 9.71
N ASN A 208 2.41 6.20 8.99
CA ASN A 208 1.09 6.36 9.59
C ASN A 208 0.67 5.15 10.45
N CYS A 209 1.12 3.94 10.10
CA CYS A 209 0.91 2.76 10.95
C CYS A 209 1.54 2.94 12.33
N PHE A 210 2.77 3.43 12.41
CA PHE A 210 3.42 3.68 13.69
C PHE A 210 2.87 4.94 14.38
N ALA A 211 2.68 6.03 13.64
CA ALA A 211 2.21 7.30 14.16
C ALA A 211 0.80 7.21 14.77
N TRP A 212 -0.06 6.35 14.21
CA TRP A 212 -1.43 6.13 14.69
C TRP A 212 -1.57 4.89 15.57
N ILE A 213 -0.46 4.34 16.10
CA ILE A 213 -0.50 3.12 16.92
C ILE A 213 -1.46 3.24 18.11
N ASP A 214 -1.54 4.41 18.74
CA ASP A 214 -2.46 4.61 19.87
C ASP A 214 -3.93 4.54 19.46
N GLU A 215 -4.25 4.75 18.18
CA GLU A 215 -5.62 4.69 17.67
C GLU A 215 -6.06 3.26 17.40
N TRP A 216 -5.18 2.40 16.86
CA TRP A 216 -5.55 1.05 16.44
C TRP A 216 -5.09 -0.06 17.37
N PHE A 217 -4.14 0.19 18.27
CA PHE A 217 -3.62 -0.85 19.17
C PHE A 217 -4.75 -1.44 20.03
N GLY A 218 -4.81 -2.78 20.13
CA GLY A 218 -5.86 -3.48 20.88
C GLY A 218 -7.22 -3.60 20.18
N MET A 219 -7.39 -3.09 18.95
CA MET A 219 -8.56 -3.41 18.13
C MET A 219 -8.53 -4.88 17.69
N THR A 220 -9.68 -5.56 17.73
CA THR A 220 -9.81 -6.91 17.19
C THR A 220 -10.04 -6.86 15.67
N VAL A 221 -9.87 -8.01 14.99
CA VAL A 221 -10.13 -8.11 13.55
C VAL A 221 -11.61 -7.87 13.27
N GLU A 222 -12.51 -8.33 14.15
CA GLU A 222 -13.95 -8.15 14.04
C GLU A 222 -14.33 -6.67 14.12
N MET A 223 -13.82 -5.94 15.12
CA MET A 223 -14.01 -4.49 15.23
C MET A 223 -13.50 -3.76 13.98
N MET A 224 -12.36 -4.20 13.44
CA MET A 224 -11.80 -3.62 12.22
C MET A 224 -12.66 -3.86 10.99
N ARG A 225 -13.34 -5.02 10.89
CA ARG A 225 -14.27 -5.32 9.80
C ARG A 225 -15.51 -4.44 9.86
N GLU A 226 -16.08 -4.27 11.05
CA GLU A 226 -17.24 -3.38 11.24
C GLU A 226 -16.91 -1.93 10.85
N LEU A 227 -15.74 -1.43 11.25
CA LEU A 227 -15.28 -0.09 10.86
C LEU A 227 -15.05 0.03 9.34
N GLU A 228 -14.49 -1.00 8.71
CA GLU A 228 -14.26 -1.03 7.26
C GLU A 228 -15.59 -1.00 6.50
N GLU A 229 -16.58 -1.80 6.89
CA GLU A 229 -17.93 -1.81 6.27
C GLU A 229 -18.65 -0.46 6.39
N GLN A 230 -18.58 0.18 7.56
CA GLN A 230 -19.14 1.52 7.78
C GLN A 230 -18.42 2.57 6.93
N SER A 231 -17.09 2.46 6.83
CA SER A 231 -16.26 3.35 6.01
C SER A 231 -16.59 3.21 4.53
N ASP A 232 -16.62 1.98 4.01
CA ASP A 232 -16.92 1.67 2.60
C ASP A 232 -18.29 2.24 2.20
N SER A 233 -19.29 2.05 3.06
CA SER A 233 -20.63 2.62 2.89
C SER A 233 -20.63 4.15 2.86
N SER A 234 -19.79 4.79 3.66
CA SER A 234 -19.72 6.26 3.75
C SER A 234 -18.98 6.85 2.56
N LEU A 235 -17.88 6.23 2.12
CA LEU A 235 -17.11 6.63 0.95
C LEU A 235 -17.97 6.63 -0.32
N ASN A 236 -18.79 5.59 -0.48
CA ASN A 236 -19.69 5.48 -1.62
C ASN A 236 -20.82 6.53 -1.58
N LYS A 237 -21.25 7.00 -0.39
CA LYS A 237 -22.26 8.07 -0.25
C LYS A 237 -21.71 9.46 -0.56
N VAL A 238 -20.50 9.78 -0.12
CA VAL A 238 -19.85 11.08 -0.37
C VAL A 238 -19.70 11.39 -1.86
N ARG A 239 -19.74 10.36 -2.72
CA ARG A 239 -19.71 10.50 -4.18
C ARG A 239 -21.06 10.76 -4.84
N ILE A 240 -22.16 10.38 -4.20
CA ILE A 240 -23.51 10.57 -4.76
C ILE A 240 -24.05 11.97 -4.41
N SER A 241 -23.48 12.62 -3.40
CA SER A 241 -23.80 13.99 -2.96
C SER A 241 -23.03 15.06 -3.73
#